data_AF-A0A6M3ZUY2-F1
#
_entry.id   AF-A0A6M3ZUY2-F1
#
_cell.length_a   1.000
_cell.length_b   1.000
_cell.length_c   1.000
_cell.angle_alpha   90.00
_cell.angle_beta   90.00
_cell.angle_gamma   90.00
#
_symmetry.space_group_name_H-M   'P 1'
#
loop_
_entity.id
_entity.type
_entity.pdbx_description
1 polymer ?
#
loop_
_entity_poly.entity_id
_entity_poly.type
_entity_poly.pdbx_seq_one_letter_code
_entity_poly.pdbx_strand_id
1 'polypeptide(L)'
;MDTTRHHSKAIMSLIRLKNAKSWRPQGLRPLYVSAFGFVAAFGLRYALAPFVDEALSMLFFAVNCIVISYLFGYVYSLSLLAISIPTAMFFFRKPFYTMDGLNDKDLFMILVYTVIVATASLIIEWLQRERYAAVLQQRVSETRYRLLIESDQARRAEYAKQFENNTSPASNSGSGENA
;
A
#
# COMPACT_ATOMS: atom_id res chain seq x y z
N MET A 1 -14.22 17.85 -39.26
CA MET A 1 -14.40 18.33 -37.87
C MET A 1 -14.70 17.13 -36.99
N ASP A 2 -13.69 16.37 -36.54
CA ASP A 2 -13.92 15.14 -35.74
C ASP A 2 -12.69 14.71 -34.90
N THR A 3 -11.77 15.62 -34.60
CA THR A 3 -10.52 15.30 -33.88
C THR A 3 -10.66 15.42 -32.35
N THR A 4 -11.71 16.08 -31.85
CA THR A 4 -11.90 16.38 -30.42
C THR A 4 -12.34 15.17 -29.59
N ARG A 5 -13.05 14.21 -30.20
CA ARG A 5 -13.60 13.03 -29.49
C ARG A 5 -12.54 11.99 -29.10
N HIS A 6 -11.48 11.86 -29.88
CA HIS A 6 -10.41 10.88 -29.64
C HIS A 6 -9.50 11.29 -28.46
N HIS A 7 -9.28 12.60 -28.27
CA HIS A 7 -8.45 13.11 -27.17
C HIS A 7 -9.08 12.83 -25.79
N SER A 8 -10.41 12.89 -25.69
CA SER A 8 -11.14 12.61 -24.45
C SER A 8 -10.98 11.16 -23.96
N LYS A 9 -10.99 10.18 -24.88
CA LYS A 9 -10.78 8.76 -24.52
C LYS A 9 -9.34 8.47 -24.07
N ALA A 10 -8.35 9.09 -24.69
CA ALA A 10 -6.93 8.92 -24.33
C ALA A 10 -6.61 9.51 -22.95
N ILE A 11 -7.15 10.69 -22.63
CA ILE A 11 -6.98 11.33 -21.32
C ILE A 11 -7.72 10.55 -20.23
N MET A 12 -8.92 10.04 -20.51
CA MET A 12 -9.70 9.25 -19.54
C MET A 12 -9.10 7.86 -19.30
N SER A 13 -8.34 7.28 -20.26
CA SER A 13 -7.62 6.02 -20.04
C SER A 13 -6.33 6.16 -19.22
N LEU A 14 -5.72 7.35 -19.18
CA LEU A 14 -4.49 7.61 -18.42
C LEU A 14 -4.74 7.71 -16.91
N ILE A 15 -5.95 8.06 -16.49
CA ILE A 15 -6.34 8.11 -15.08
C ILE A 15 -7.09 6.82 -14.73
N ARG A 16 -6.39 5.68 -14.80
CA ARG A 16 -6.80 4.47 -14.08
C ARG A 16 -6.57 4.71 -12.59
N LEU A 17 -7.48 5.46 -11.96
CA LEU A 17 -7.61 5.55 -10.50
C LEU A 17 -7.91 4.15 -9.97
N LYS A 18 -6.84 3.40 -9.67
CA LYS A 18 -6.93 2.08 -9.09
C LYS A 18 -7.50 2.25 -7.69
N ASN A 19 -8.54 1.48 -7.42
CA ASN A 19 -9.34 1.51 -6.19
C ASN A 19 -8.47 1.73 -4.94
N ALA A 20 -8.84 2.71 -4.11
CA ALA A 20 -8.16 3.00 -2.84
C ALA A 20 -8.09 1.79 -1.89
N LYS A 21 -8.94 0.79 -2.13
CA LYS A 21 -8.99 -0.49 -1.42
C LYS A 21 -7.83 -1.45 -1.77
N SER A 22 -7.01 -1.19 -2.79
CA SER A 22 -5.93 -2.08 -3.25
C SER A 22 -4.52 -1.62 -2.85
N TRP A 23 -4.35 -1.02 -1.66
CA TRP A 23 -3.02 -0.65 -1.14
C TRP A 23 -2.05 -1.85 -1.04
N ARG A 24 -2.58 -3.08 -1.07
CA ARG A 24 -1.79 -4.32 -1.01
C ARG A 24 -1.43 -4.79 -2.43
N PRO A 25 -0.15 -5.10 -2.72
CA PRO A 25 0.18 -5.86 -3.91
C PRO A 25 -0.38 -7.29 -3.75
N GLN A 26 -1.53 -7.58 -4.34
CA GLN A 26 -2.03 -8.95 -4.48
C GLN A 26 -1.01 -9.77 -5.27
N GLY A 27 -0.42 -10.80 -4.65
CA GLY A 27 0.54 -11.70 -5.31
C GLY A 27 1.01 -12.81 -4.37
N LEU A 28 1.87 -13.70 -4.87
CA LEU A 28 2.48 -14.79 -4.09
C LEU A 28 3.71 -14.34 -3.28
N ARG A 29 4.25 -13.14 -3.57
CA ARG A 29 5.40 -12.54 -2.85
C ARG A 29 5.21 -12.46 -1.32
N PRO A 30 4.04 -12.03 -0.79
CA PRO A 30 3.78 -12.01 0.64
C PRO A 30 3.94 -13.37 1.31
N LEU A 31 3.54 -14.43 0.61
CA LEU A 31 3.55 -15.79 1.14
C LEU A 31 4.98 -16.32 1.32
N TYR A 32 5.85 -16.12 0.32
CA TYR A 32 7.24 -16.57 0.41
C TYR A 32 8.04 -15.77 1.44
N VAL A 33 7.80 -14.46 1.54
CA VAL A 33 8.48 -13.60 2.54
C VAL A 33 7.99 -13.93 3.95
N SER A 34 6.69 -14.22 4.13
CA SER A 34 6.16 -14.63 5.44
C SER A 34 6.67 -16.00 5.86
N ALA A 35 6.77 -16.95 4.94
CA ALA A 35 7.38 -18.25 5.18
C ALA A 35 8.87 -18.12 5.53
N PHE A 36 9.62 -17.31 4.77
CA PHE A 36 11.03 -17.07 5.05
C PHE A 36 11.24 -16.40 6.42
N GLY A 37 10.45 -15.37 6.74
CA GLY A 37 10.50 -14.70 8.04
C GLY A 37 10.17 -15.66 9.20
N PHE A 38 9.21 -16.56 9.00
CA PHE A 38 8.88 -17.58 9.98
C PHE A 38 10.04 -18.57 10.21
N VAL A 39 10.66 -19.06 9.13
CA VAL A 39 11.83 -19.95 9.21
C VAL A 39 13.02 -19.23 9.86
N ALA A 40 13.24 -17.96 9.53
CA ALA A 40 14.29 -17.15 10.13
C ALA A 40 14.05 -16.92 11.62
N ALA A 41 12.82 -16.62 12.03
CA ALA A 41 12.46 -16.46 13.44
C ALA A 41 12.62 -17.76 14.22
N PHE A 42 12.22 -18.88 13.62
CA PHE A 42 12.43 -20.21 14.19
C PHE A 42 13.92 -20.53 14.35
N GLY A 43 14.74 -20.30 13.31
CA GLY A 43 16.17 -20.52 13.34
C GLY A 43 16.89 -19.63 14.34
N LEU A 44 16.52 -18.35 14.42
CA LEU A 44 17.07 -17.40 15.39
C LEU A 44 16.75 -17.84 16.83
N ARG A 45 15.52 -18.31 17.08
CA ARG A 45 15.11 -18.83 18.39
C ARG A 45 15.80 -20.15 18.73
N TYR A 46 16.07 -21.00 17.74
CA TYR A 46 16.82 -22.25 17.92
C TYR A 46 18.28 -21.95 18.29
N ALA A 47 18.92 -20.98 17.63
CA ALA A 47 20.26 -20.52 17.98
C ALA A 47 20.34 -19.90 19.38
N LEU A 48 19.28 -19.18 19.79
CA LEU A 48 19.17 -18.58 21.13
C LEU A 48 18.56 -19.51 22.19
N ALA A 49 18.38 -20.79 21.87
CA ALA A 49 17.91 -21.80 22.82
C ALA A 49 18.65 -21.85 24.17
N PRO A 50 19.99 -21.67 24.26
CA PRO A 50 20.67 -21.71 25.54
C PRO A 50 20.50 -20.43 26.39
N PHE A 51 20.03 -19.32 25.81
CA PHE A 51 19.92 -18.03 26.49
C PHE A 51 18.49 -17.61 26.81
N VAL A 52 17.51 -18.16 26.13
CA VAL A 52 16.12 -17.70 26.19
C VAL A 52 15.25 -18.67 26.98
N ASP A 53 14.77 -18.18 28.11
CA ASP A 53 13.88 -18.90 29.02
C ASP A 53 12.52 -19.24 28.35
N GLU A 54 11.81 -20.22 28.90
CA GLU A 54 10.59 -20.78 28.32
C GLU A 54 9.48 -19.72 28.12
N ALA A 55 9.43 -18.73 29.02
CA ALA A 55 8.48 -17.62 28.98
C ALA A 55 8.64 -16.67 27.76
N LEU A 56 9.82 -16.63 27.14
CA LEU A 56 10.09 -15.79 25.96
C LEU A 56 9.88 -16.53 24.62
N SER A 57 9.37 -17.76 24.65
CA SER A 57 9.18 -18.60 23.45
C SER A 57 8.44 -17.89 22.31
N MET A 58 7.36 -17.17 22.62
CA MET A 58 6.54 -16.48 21.61
C MET A 58 7.13 -15.17 21.10
N LEU A 59 8.12 -14.58 21.77
CA LEU A 59 8.57 -13.22 21.45
C LEU A 59 9.09 -13.10 20.01
N PHE A 60 9.93 -14.05 19.57
CA PHE A 60 10.49 -14.04 18.21
C PHE A 60 9.41 -14.21 17.14
N PHE A 61 8.39 -15.03 17.42
CA PHE A 61 7.24 -15.18 16.55
C PHE A 61 6.38 -13.92 16.53
N ALA A 62 6.15 -13.29 17.68
CA ALA A 62 5.40 -12.04 17.79
C ALA A 62 6.08 -10.91 17.01
N VAL A 63 7.40 -10.75 17.16
CA VAL A 63 8.19 -9.77 16.39
C VAL A 63 8.07 -10.05 14.88
N ASN A 64 8.21 -11.30 14.45
CA ASN A 64 8.04 -11.65 13.05
C ASN A 64 6.62 -11.36 12.55
N CYS A 65 5.59 -11.65 13.35
CA CYS A 65 4.20 -11.30 13.02
C CYS A 65 4.02 -9.79 12.84
N ILE A 66 4.63 -8.97 13.72
CA ILE A 66 4.59 -7.50 13.62
C ILE A 66 5.27 -7.03 12.33
N VAL A 67 6.43 -7.57 11.99
CA VAL A 67 7.15 -7.24 10.75
C VAL A 67 6.32 -7.62 9.52
N ILE A 68 5.70 -8.81 9.51
CA ILE A 68 4.81 -9.24 8.43
C ILE A 68 3.54 -8.38 8.37
N SER A 69 3.00 -7.95 9.51
CA SER A 69 1.89 -7.01 9.55
C SER A 69 2.27 -5.67 8.93
N TYR A 70 3.48 -5.19 9.18
CA TYR A 70 4.00 -3.97 8.59
C TYR A 70 4.16 -4.07 7.07
N LEU A 71 4.72 -5.17 6.57
CA LEU A 71 4.99 -5.32 5.14
C LEU A 71 3.74 -5.65 4.33
N PHE A 72 2.90 -6.55 4.84
CA PHE A 72 1.81 -7.13 4.07
C PHE A 72 0.44 -6.85 4.66
N GLY A 73 0.32 -6.29 5.86
CA GLY A 73 -0.95 -5.96 6.53
C GLY A 73 -1.47 -7.04 7.49
N TYR A 74 -2.49 -6.68 8.26
CA TYR A 74 -3.05 -7.46 9.38
C TYR A 74 -3.43 -8.90 9.04
N VAL A 75 -4.01 -9.16 7.86
CA VAL A 75 -4.49 -10.52 7.51
C VAL A 75 -3.35 -11.55 7.46
N TYR A 76 -2.16 -11.14 7.00
CA TYR A 76 -1.03 -12.05 6.93
C TYR A 76 -0.38 -12.24 8.30
N SER A 77 -0.35 -11.22 9.16
CA SER A 77 0.16 -11.42 10.52
C SER A 77 -0.76 -12.30 11.35
N LEU A 78 -2.09 -12.16 11.20
CA LEU A 78 -3.05 -12.97 11.95
C LEU A 78 -3.00 -14.45 11.55
N SER A 79 -2.86 -14.73 10.25
CA SER A 79 -2.67 -16.10 9.78
C SER A 79 -1.34 -16.69 10.25
N LEU A 80 -0.27 -15.89 10.26
CA LEU A 80 1.01 -16.34 10.83
C LEU A 80 0.92 -16.59 12.33
N LEU A 81 0.19 -15.72 13.05
CA LEU A 81 -0.04 -15.84 14.48
C LEU A 81 -0.78 -17.15 14.78
N ALA A 82 -1.84 -17.46 14.03
CA ALA A 82 -2.58 -18.71 14.13
C ALA A 82 -1.69 -19.96 13.92
N ILE A 83 -0.66 -19.87 13.07
CA ILE A 83 0.31 -20.96 12.84
C ILE A 83 1.40 -20.97 13.94
N SER A 84 1.78 -19.80 14.45
CA SER A 84 2.82 -19.67 15.47
C SER A 84 2.39 -20.21 16.83
N ILE A 85 1.11 -20.13 17.19
CA ILE A 85 0.57 -20.65 18.45
C ILE A 85 0.81 -22.17 18.58
N PRO A 86 0.34 -23.02 17.66
CA PRO A 86 0.58 -24.46 17.73
C PRO A 86 2.06 -24.80 17.59
N THR A 87 2.82 -24.05 16.78
CA THR A 87 4.28 -24.26 16.65
C THR A 87 5.00 -23.98 17.98
N ALA A 88 4.66 -22.88 18.65
CA ALA A 88 5.24 -22.49 19.92
C ALA A 88 4.91 -23.50 21.02
N MET A 89 3.66 -23.98 21.06
CA MET A 89 3.21 -25.01 21.99
C MET A 89 3.90 -26.37 21.78
N PHE A 90 4.15 -26.75 20.52
CA PHE A 90 4.73 -28.06 20.20
C PHE A 90 6.25 -28.10 20.39
N PHE A 91 6.98 -27.04 20.00
CA PHE A 91 8.45 -27.06 19.97
C PHE A 91 9.12 -26.55 21.24
N PHE A 92 8.49 -25.64 22.00
CA PHE A 92 9.17 -24.92 23.08
C PHE A 92 8.62 -25.22 24.47
N ARG A 93 7.74 -26.23 24.60
CA ARG A 93 7.20 -26.69 25.89
C ARG A 93 8.02 -27.86 26.45
N LYS A 94 8.36 -27.80 27.74
CA LYS A 94 8.80 -28.95 28.55
C LYS A 94 7.58 -29.67 29.19
N PRO A 95 7.52 -31.01 29.19
CA PRO A 95 8.47 -31.94 28.60
C PRO A 95 8.26 -31.98 27.08
N PHE A 96 9.35 -31.91 26.33
CA PHE A 96 9.28 -32.02 24.88
C PHE A 96 8.56 -33.33 24.51
N TYR A 97 7.58 -33.24 23.61
CA TYR A 97 6.84 -34.39 23.08
C TYR A 97 5.82 -35.08 24.01
N THR A 98 5.45 -34.48 25.16
CA THR A 98 4.36 -35.01 26.01
C THR A 98 3.23 -34.00 26.17
N MET A 99 2.00 -34.44 25.89
CA MET A 99 0.75 -33.71 26.12
C MET A 99 0.45 -33.65 27.62
N ASP A 100 1.25 -32.91 28.37
CA ASP A 100 0.86 -32.53 29.73
C ASP A 100 -0.05 -31.31 29.67
N GLY A 101 -1.05 -31.28 30.56
CA GLY A 101 -2.24 -30.43 30.48
C GLY A 101 -1.92 -28.94 30.26
N LEU A 102 -2.80 -28.25 29.53
CA LEU A 102 -2.73 -26.79 29.37
C LEU A 102 -2.66 -26.15 30.77
N ASN A 103 -1.52 -25.53 31.08
CA ASN A 103 -1.33 -24.79 32.32
C ASN A 103 -1.92 -23.37 32.17
N ASP A 104 -2.50 -22.82 33.24
CA ASP A 104 -3.13 -21.48 33.22
C ASP A 104 -2.14 -20.38 32.81
N LYS A 105 -0.86 -20.55 33.17
CA LYS A 105 0.23 -19.64 32.79
C LYS A 105 0.43 -19.57 31.27
N ASP A 106 0.26 -20.68 30.56
CA ASP A 106 0.43 -20.73 29.11
C ASP A 106 -0.72 -20.00 28.42
N LEU A 107 -1.94 -20.20 28.90
CA LEU A 107 -3.11 -19.51 28.38
C LEU A 107 -2.98 -17.99 28.56
N PHE A 108 -2.49 -17.56 29.72
CA PHE A 108 -2.22 -16.15 29.99
C PHE A 108 -1.17 -15.58 29.02
N MET A 109 -0.05 -16.29 28.81
CA MET A 109 0.99 -15.84 27.87
C MET A 109 0.47 -15.76 26.43
N ILE A 110 -0.26 -16.79 25.96
CA ILE A 110 -0.87 -16.79 24.62
C ILE A 110 -1.80 -15.58 24.46
N LEU A 111 -2.63 -15.29 25.46
CA LEU A 111 -3.53 -14.15 25.45
C LEU A 111 -2.76 -12.83 25.36
N VAL A 112 -1.73 -12.64 26.21
CA VAL A 112 -0.90 -11.43 26.22
C VAL A 112 -0.22 -11.21 24.87
N TYR A 113 0.43 -12.23 24.31
CA TYR A 113 1.08 -12.10 23.00
C TYR A 113 0.08 -11.87 21.87
N THR A 114 -1.08 -12.53 21.92
CA THR A 114 -2.15 -12.31 20.94
C THR A 114 -2.63 -10.87 20.98
N VAL A 115 -2.88 -10.31 22.16
CA VAL A 115 -3.27 -8.91 22.33
C VAL A 115 -2.19 -7.97 21.81
N ILE A 116 -0.91 -8.21 22.15
CA ILE A 116 0.20 -7.38 21.67
C ILE A 116 0.27 -7.37 20.13
N VAL A 117 0.26 -8.54 19.50
CA VAL A 117 0.34 -8.64 18.03
C VAL A 117 -0.91 -8.09 17.38
N ALA A 118 -2.10 -8.33 17.93
CA ALA A 118 -3.36 -7.80 17.42
C ALA A 118 -3.37 -6.26 17.48
N THR A 119 -3.06 -5.68 18.63
CA THR A 119 -2.99 -4.22 18.82
C THR A 119 -1.94 -3.60 17.91
N ALA A 120 -0.73 -4.17 17.85
CA ALA A 120 0.32 -3.67 16.95
C ALA A 120 -0.13 -3.73 15.48
N SER A 121 -0.74 -4.85 15.07
CA SER A 121 -1.22 -5.04 13.70
C SER A 121 -2.35 -4.07 13.35
N LEU A 122 -3.26 -3.79 14.29
CA LEU A 122 -4.34 -2.79 14.13
C LEU A 122 -3.79 -1.38 13.98
N ILE A 123 -2.85 -0.97 14.84
CA ILE A 123 -2.21 0.36 14.76
C ILE A 123 -1.50 0.53 13.41
N ILE A 124 -0.78 -0.49 12.97
CA ILE A 124 -0.08 -0.49 11.68
C ILE A 124 -1.08 -0.34 10.53
N GLU A 125 -2.17 -1.10 10.53
CA GLU A 125 -3.19 -1.02 9.48
C GLU A 125 -3.87 0.35 9.46
N TRP A 126 -4.14 0.93 10.63
CA TRP A 126 -4.70 2.26 10.77
C TRP A 126 -3.75 3.33 10.21
N LEU A 127 -2.48 3.30 10.60
CA LEU A 127 -1.44 4.21 10.12
C LEU A 127 -1.23 4.12 8.60
N GLN A 128 -1.25 2.91 8.04
CA GLN A 128 -1.10 2.69 6.61
C GLN A 128 -2.30 3.24 5.82
N ARG A 129 -3.50 3.15 6.39
CA ARG A 129 -4.72 3.71 5.79
C ARG A 129 -4.68 5.23 5.73
N GLU A 130 -4.19 5.87 6.78
CA GLU A 130 -3.99 7.33 6.81
C GLU A 130 -2.92 7.78 5.80
N ARG A 131 -1.77 7.09 5.78
CA ARG A 131 -0.70 7.39 4.81
C ARG A 131 -1.18 7.26 3.36
N TYR A 132 -2.01 6.26 3.09
CA TYR A 132 -2.59 6.07 1.76
C TYR A 132 -3.58 7.18 1.38
N ALA A 133 -4.41 7.63 2.32
CA ALA A 133 -5.33 8.75 2.10
C ALA A 133 -4.57 10.05 1.76
N ALA A 134 -3.48 10.33 2.47
CA ALA A 134 -2.63 11.48 2.21
C ALA A 134 -1.96 11.42 0.82
N VAL A 135 -1.41 10.26 0.44
CA VAL A 135 -0.79 10.07 -0.89
C VAL A 135 -1.84 10.24 -2.00
N LEU A 136 -3.07 9.75 -1.80
CA LEU A 136 -4.13 9.90 -2.80
C LEU A 136 -4.52 11.37 -2.97
N GLN A 137 -4.64 12.13 -1.88
CA GLN A 137 -4.89 13.57 -1.93
C GLN A 137 -3.79 14.32 -2.68
N GLN A 138 -2.51 13.95 -2.46
CA GLN A 138 -1.39 14.52 -3.20
C GLN A 138 -1.47 14.23 -4.70
N ARG A 139 -1.79 12.99 -5.10
CA ARG A 139 -1.93 12.65 -6.53
C ARG A 139 -3.09 13.40 -7.20
N VAL A 140 -4.17 13.64 -6.46
CA VAL A 140 -5.32 14.42 -6.96
C VAL A 140 -4.95 15.90 -7.09
N SER A 141 -4.21 16.48 -6.14
CA SER A 141 -3.75 17.87 -6.24
C SER A 141 -2.77 18.07 -7.40
N GLU A 142 -1.81 17.16 -7.59
CA GLU A 142 -0.88 17.15 -8.74
C GLU A 142 -1.66 17.11 -10.08
N THR A 143 -2.69 16.25 -10.17
CA THR A 143 -3.51 16.14 -11.39
C THR A 143 -4.33 17.40 -11.64
N ARG A 144 -4.97 17.97 -10.61
CA ARG A 144 -5.73 19.22 -10.72
C ARG A 144 -4.85 20.39 -11.13
N TYR A 145 -3.65 20.47 -10.57
CA TYR A 145 -2.69 21.51 -10.89
C TYR A 145 -2.23 21.42 -12.35
N ARG A 146 -1.96 20.20 -12.84
CA ARG A 146 -1.61 19.96 -14.24
C ARG A 146 -2.71 20.39 -15.22
N LEU A 147 -3.97 20.05 -14.92
CA LEU A 147 -5.12 20.46 -15.74
C LEU A 147 -5.30 21.98 -15.78
N LEU A 148 -5.07 22.67 -14.66
CA LEU A 148 -5.10 24.13 -14.61
C LEU A 148 -4.03 24.74 -15.53
N ILE A 149 -2.79 24.23 -15.47
CA ILE A 149 -1.71 24.71 -16.35
C ILE A 149 -2.03 24.46 -17.83
N GLU A 150 -2.47 23.25 -18.17
CA GLU A 150 -2.83 22.90 -19.56
C GLU A 150 -4.00 23.77 -20.05
N SER A 151 -4.99 24.06 -19.20
CA SER A 151 -6.10 24.95 -19.52
C SER A 151 -5.66 26.40 -19.74
N ASP A 152 -4.72 26.92 -18.94
CA ASP A 152 -4.22 28.29 -19.10
C ASP A 152 -3.36 28.43 -20.36
N GLN A 153 -2.55 27.41 -20.69
CA GLN A 153 -1.79 27.36 -21.94
C GLN A 153 -2.71 27.30 -23.16
N ALA A 154 -3.77 26.49 -23.12
CA ALA A 154 -4.76 26.43 -24.20
C ALA A 154 -5.44 27.80 -24.42
N ARG A 155 -5.83 28.46 -23.33
CA ARG A 155 -6.46 29.79 -23.38
C ARG A 155 -5.52 30.85 -23.96
N ARG A 156 -4.24 30.84 -23.58
CA ARG A 156 -3.22 31.74 -24.15
C ARG A 156 -2.98 31.49 -25.64
N ALA A 157 -2.99 30.23 -26.08
CA ALA A 157 -2.85 29.87 -27.49
C ALA A 157 -4.05 30.35 -28.34
N GLU A 158 -5.26 30.31 -27.79
CA GLU A 158 -6.45 30.87 -28.45
C GLU A 158 -6.35 32.40 -28.61
N TYR A 159 -5.92 33.11 -27.56
CA TYR A 159 -5.68 34.56 -27.66
C TYR A 159 -4.60 34.91 -28.69
N ALA A 160 -3.51 34.15 -28.76
CA ALA A 160 -2.46 34.36 -29.75
C ALA A 160 -2.97 34.20 -31.19
N LYS A 161 -3.78 33.16 -31.45
CA LYS A 161 -4.41 32.95 -32.76
C LYS A 161 -5.39 34.07 -33.14
N GLN A 162 -6.16 34.57 -32.18
CA GLN A 162 -7.05 35.72 -32.42
C GLN A 162 -6.26 36.98 -32.74
N PHE A 163 -5.11 37.19 -32.09
CA PHE A 163 -4.22 38.31 -32.36
C PHE A 163 -3.60 38.22 -33.77
N GLU A 164 -3.12 37.06 -34.20
CA GLU A 164 -2.60 36.86 -35.57
C GLU A 164 -3.68 37.11 -36.64
N ASN A 165 -4.90 36.60 -36.43
CA ASN A 165 -6.03 36.85 -37.34
C ASN A 165 -6.42 38.34 -37.38
N ASN A 166 -6.34 39.06 -36.26
CA ASN A 166 -6.72 40.47 -36.17
C ASN A 166 -5.60 41.43 -36.63
N THR A 167 -4.34 40.97 -36.64
CA THR A 167 -3.15 41.74 -37.07
C THR A 167 -2.78 41.45 -38.54
N SER A 168 -3.68 40.82 -39.31
CA SER A 168 -3.57 40.77 -40.78
C SER A 168 -4.37 41.92 -41.43
N PRO A 169 -3.80 43.14 -41.61
CA PRO A 169 -4.36 44.11 -42.52
C PRO A 169 -3.92 43.81 -43.96
N ALA A 170 -4.89 43.79 -44.87
CA ALA A 170 -4.75 43.96 -46.33
C ALA A 170 -4.15 42.82 -47.20
N SER A 171 -5.05 42.00 -47.75
CA SER A 171 -5.16 41.83 -49.21
C SER A 171 -6.65 41.58 -49.51
N ASN A 172 -7.48 42.58 -49.75
CA ASN A 172 -7.63 43.17 -51.08
C ASN A 172 -8.60 44.36 -50.96
N SER A 173 -8.10 45.58 -51.01
CA SER A 173 -8.89 46.76 -51.37
C SER A 173 -8.39 47.29 -52.69
N GLY A 174 -9.25 47.29 -53.72
CA GLY A 174 -9.13 48.17 -54.88
C GLY A 174 -8.67 47.53 -56.18
N SER A 175 -9.64 47.15 -57.03
CA SER A 175 -9.52 47.36 -58.48
C SER A 175 -10.92 47.32 -59.12
N GLY A 176 -11.40 48.47 -59.61
CA GLY A 176 -12.55 48.52 -60.53
C GLY A 176 -13.56 49.63 -60.30
N GLU A 177 -13.11 50.88 -60.19
CA GLU A 177 -13.92 52.05 -60.58
C GLU A 177 -13.81 52.18 -62.12
N ASN A 178 -14.92 52.55 -62.78
CA ASN A 178 -15.07 53.05 -64.16
C ASN A 178 -15.16 52.04 -65.33
N ALA A 179 -16.39 51.84 -65.85
CA ALA A 179 -16.81 52.01 -67.25
C ALA A 179 -18.23 51.47 -67.47
#